data_AF-A0A849U684-F1
#
_entry.id   AF-A0A849U684-F1
#
_cell.length_a   1.000
_cell.length_b   1.000
_cell.length_c   1.000
_cell.angle_alpha   90.00
_cell.angle_beta   90.00
_cell.angle_gamma   90.00
#
_symmetry.space_group_name_H-M   'P 1'
#
loop_
_entity.id
_entity.type
_entity.pdbx_description
1 polymer ?
#
loop_
_entity_poly.entity_id
_entity_poly.type
_entity_poly.pdbx_seq_one_letter_code
_entity_poly.pdbx_strand_id
1 'polypeptide(L)' 'MTIQPAYIFGFLSVVFAFFSAREYLRQGGKLSISARVWLRIAFIFAATATLLVIML' A
#
# COMPACT_ATOMS: atom_id res chain seq x y z
N MET A 1 17.75 -15.78 7.97
CA MET A 1 17.44 -14.61 7.13
C MET A 1 16.59 -13.65 7.95
N THR A 2 17.16 -12.56 8.44
CA THR A 2 16.40 -11.49 9.09
C THR A 2 15.64 -10.73 8.02
N ILE A 3 14.31 -10.89 7.99
CA ILE A 3 13.47 -10.14 7.05
C ILE A 3 13.51 -8.68 7.52
N GLN A 4 14.11 -7.81 6.70
CA GLN A 4 14.14 -6.37 6.98
C GLN A 4 12.69 -5.86 6.98
N PRO A 5 12.27 -5.10 8.02
CA PRO A 5 10.91 -4.59 8.13
C PRO A 5 10.45 -3.86 6.87
N ALA A 6 11.35 -3.11 6.21
CA ALA A 6 11.09 -2.42 4.95
C ALA A 6 10.44 -3.30 3.86
N TYR A 7 10.85 -4.56 3.74
CA TYR A 7 10.27 -5.48 2.75
C TYR A 7 8.83 -5.88 3.11
N ILE A 8 8.51 -6.01 4.40
CA ILE A 8 7.16 -6.33 4.87
C ILE A 8 6.23 -5.14 4.61
N PHE A 9 6.66 -3.92 4.96
CA PHE A 9 5.89 -2.70 4.73
C PHE A 9 5.71 -2.43 3.22
N GLY A 10 6.75 -2.65 2.41
CA GLY A 10 6.68 -2.54 0.95
C GLY A 10 5.73 -3.55 0.32
N PHE A 11 5.80 -4.82 0.72
CA PHE A 11 4.89 -5.85 0.23
C PHE A 11 3.42 -5.56 0.57
N LEU A 12 3.14 -5.20 1.84
CA LEU A 12 1.79 -4.82 2.27
C LEU A 12 1.26 -3.62 1.48
N SER A 13 2.10 -2.60 1.23
CA SER A 13 1.72 -1.45 0.43
C SER A 13 1.27 -1.85 -0.98
N VAL A 14 2.05 -2.70 -1.66
CA VAL A 14 1.71 -3.17 -3.02
C VAL A 14 0.41 -3.98 -3.02
N VAL A 15 0.22 -4.86 -2.03
CA VAL A 15 -1.01 -5.65 -1.89
C VAL A 15 -2.23 -4.73 -1.71
N PHE A 16 -2.17 -3.75 -0.81
CA PHE A 16 -3.28 -2.82 -0.60
C PHE A 16 -3.53 -1.90 -1.81
N ALA A 17 -2.47 -1.44 -2.47
CA ALA A 17 -2.59 -0.67 -3.72
C ALA A 17 -3.26 -1.50 -4.82
N PHE A 18 -2.89 -2.78 -4.96
CA PHE A 18 -3.49 -3.69 -5.93
C PHE A 18 -4.98 -3.92 -5.66
N PHE A 19 -5.38 -4.18 -4.41
CA PHE A 19 -6.79 -4.36 -4.07
C PHE A 19 -7.61 -3.10 -4.32
N SER A 20 -7.09 -1.92 -3.96
CA SER A 20 -7.76 -0.64 -4.21
C SER A 20 -7.90 -0.34 -5.70
N ALA A 21 -6.85 -0.58 -6.49
CA ALA A 21 -6.88 -0.42 -7.95
C ALA A 21 -7.85 -1.41 -8.62
N ARG A 22 -7.86 -2.68 -8.18
CA ARG A 22 -8.79 -3.69 -8.67
C ARG A 22 -10.25 -3.32 -8.38
N GLU A 23 -10.52 -2.77 -7.19
CA GLU A 23 -11.86 -2.32 -6.83
C GLU A 23 -12.29 -1.09 -7.64
N TYR A 24 -11.37 -0.14 -7.86
CA TYR A 24 -11.58 1.01 -8.74
C TYR A 24 -11.96 0.57 -10.17
N LEU A 25 -11.24 -0.40 -10.73
CA LEU A 25 -11.53 -0.96 -12.06
C LEU A 25 -12.87 -1.71 -12.08
N ARG A 26 -13.20 -2.47 -11.02
CA ARG A 26 -14.48 -3.18 -10.91
C ARG A 26 -15.68 -2.25 -10.77
N GLN A 27 -15.53 -1.11 -10.12
CA GLN A 27 -16.60 -0.13 -9.93
C GLN A 27 -16.69 0.90 -11.07
N GLY A 28 -16.00 0.68 -12.19
CA GLY A 28 -16.06 1.58 -13.35
C GLY A 28 -15.49 2.97 -13.07
N GLY A 29 -14.45 3.06 -12.24
CA GLY A 29 -13.79 4.33 -11.92
C GLY A 29 -14.35 5.07 -10.70
N LYS A 30 -15.26 4.45 -9.93
CA LYS A 30 -15.72 4.99 -8.64
C LYS A 30 -14.96 4.31 -7.49
N LEU A 31 -14.21 5.09 -6.71
CA LEU A 31 -13.60 4.62 -5.47
C LEU A 31 -14.61 4.70 -4.32
N SER A 32 -14.98 3.55 -3.78
CA SER A 32 -15.69 3.45 -2.51
C SER A 32 -14.91 4.16 -1.40
N ILE A 33 -15.60 4.63 -0.35
CA ILE A 33 -14.96 5.27 0.81
C ILE A 33 -13.92 4.33 1.42
N SER A 34 -14.27 3.05 1.53
CA SER A 34 -13.40 1.97 2.00
C SER A 34 -12.14 1.84 1.14
N ALA A 35 -12.27 1.77 -0.18
CA ALA A 35 -11.13 1.66 -1.10
C ALA A 35 -10.20 2.89 -1.03
N ARG A 36 -10.76 4.07 -0.76
CA ARG A 36 -9.99 5.31 -0.50
C ARG A 36 -9.18 5.24 0.79
N VAL A 37 -9.76 4.67 1.85
CA VAL A 37 -9.05 4.43 3.12
C VAL A 37 -7.91 3.43 2.91
N TRP A 38 -8.16 2.32 2.21
CA TRP A 38 -7.12 1.34 1.86
C TRP A 38 -6.00 1.95 1.02
N LEU A 39 -6.33 2.83 0.07
CA LEU A 39 -5.32 3.55 -0.73
C LEU A 39 -4.44 4.45 0.14
N ARG A 40 -5.04 5.19 1.08
CA ARG A 40 -4.29 6.04 2.03
C ARG A 40 -3.38 5.21 2.93
N ILE A 41 -3.87 4.09 3.42
CA ILE A 41 -3.07 3.15 4.22
C ILE A 41 -1.91 2.63 3.37
N ALA A 42 -2.15 2.20 2.13
CA ALA A 42 -1.09 1.75 1.22
C ALA A 42 0.01 2.81 1.03
N PHE A 43 -0.38 4.09 0.90
CA PHE A 43 0.56 5.21 0.81
C PHE A 43 1.37 5.41 2.10
N ILE A 44 0.75 5.30 3.29
CA ILE A 44 1.46 5.39 4.57
C ILE A 44 2.47 4.25 4.68
N PHE A 45 2.07 3.02 4.35
CA PHE A 45 2.97 1.87 4.35
C PHE A 45 4.13 2.04 3.35
N ALA A 46 3.88 2.59 2.15
CA ALA A 46 4.93 2.91 1.18
C ALA A 46 5.91 3.97 1.71
N ALA A 47 5.38 5.06 2.26
CA ALA A 47 6.20 6.14 2.80
C ALA A 47 7.09 5.65 3.95
N THR A 48 6.54 4.88 4.88
CA THR A 48 7.29 4.27 5.99
C THR A 48 8.35 3.30 5.47
N ALA A 49 8.03 2.46 4.48
CA ALA A 49 9.00 1.54 3.87
C ALA A 49 10.17 2.31 3.24
N THR A 50 9.88 3.34 2.44
CA THR A 50 10.91 4.20 1.83
C THR A 50 11.77 4.89 2.88
N LEU A 51 11.16 5.41 3.94
CA LEU A 51 11.89 6.07 5.04
C LEU A 51 12.80 5.11 5.79
N LEU A 52 12.34 3.88 6.04
CA LEU A 52 13.14 2.79 6.62
C LEU A 52 14.30 2.36 5.71
N VAL A 53 14.15 2.42 4.38
CA VAL A 53 15.23 2.13 3.43
C VAL A 53 16.25 3.26 3.40
N ILE A 54 15.82 4.53 3.45
CA ILE A 54 16.71 5.69 3.41
C ILE A 54 17.52 5.84 4.70
N MET A 55 16.95 5.49 5.85
CA MET A 55 17.61 5.61 7.15
C MET A 55 18.60 4.48 7.49
N LEU A 56 18.74 3.48 6.62
CA LEU A 56 19.48 2.24 6.86
C LEU A 56 20.69 2.14 5.93
#